data_AF-A0A484ZF59-F1
#
_entry.id   AF-A0A484ZF59-F1
#
_cell.length_a   1.000
_cell.length_b   1.000
_cell.length_c   1.000
_cell.angle_alpha   90.00
_cell.angle_beta   90.00
_cell.angle_gamma   90.00
#
_symmetry.space_group_name_H-M   'P 1'
#
loop_
_entity.id
_entity.type
_entity.pdbx_description
1 polymer ?
#
loop_
_entity_poly.entity_id
_entity_poly.type
_entity_poly.pdbx_seq_one_letter_code
_entity_poly.pdbx_strand_id
1 'polypeptide(L)'
;MLGIISHVNKTGFGRRKALSARAWSMGLLLALPGVMISSTAYAVLSGSTGVITGSAPTATGTVSILMPDGTTPLTSTLPAVLGRTTTPDQFTLAPLTTGLVFADADGDTPANPSLTLSPAVTWVWTKSNGTPLTPAQRAQPFSTYLVDGDIAEVSAMVPVTITSSTGMPLTLGTPTLFNTGVFQVKVSIPVLPTLQVNGHQFALSSGFPKTGFVGRHSNCG
;
A
#
# COMPACT_ATOMS: atom_id res chain seq x y z
N MET A 1 25.19 -77.41 22.16
CA MET A 1 25.58 -78.84 22.23
C MET A 1 24.93 -79.41 23.49
N LEU A 2 24.16 -80.48 23.28
CA LEU A 2 23.53 -81.43 24.23
C LEU A 2 23.95 -81.29 25.71
N GLY A 3 23.10 -81.39 26.71
CA GLY A 3 21.75 -81.94 26.80
C GLY A 3 21.56 -82.60 28.18
N ILE A 4 20.29 -82.62 28.65
CA ILE A 4 19.70 -83.70 29.46
C ILE A 4 20.19 -83.78 30.92
N ILE A 5 19.47 -83.21 31.89
CA ILE A 5 18.34 -83.82 32.63
C ILE A 5 18.68 -85.18 33.26
N SER A 6 18.77 -85.21 34.59
CA SER A 6 18.16 -86.28 35.38
C SER A 6 17.94 -85.80 36.80
N HIS A 7 16.68 -85.79 37.21
CA HIS A 7 16.21 -85.42 38.54
C HIS A 7 15.47 -86.64 39.10
N VAL A 8 16.00 -87.20 40.18
CA VAL A 8 15.40 -88.26 41.03
C VAL A 8 16.12 -88.12 42.39
N ASN A 9 15.54 -88.11 43.58
CA ASN A 9 14.17 -88.13 44.09
C ASN A 9 14.30 -88.02 45.64
N LYS A 10 13.18 -87.76 46.31
CA LYS A 10 12.87 -88.05 47.72
C LYS A 10 13.47 -87.14 48.80
N THR A 11 12.71 -86.07 49.03
CA THR A 11 12.14 -85.64 50.33
C THR A 11 12.67 -86.35 51.58
N GLY A 12 13.41 -85.60 52.40
CA GLY A 12 13.86 -86.01 53.71
C GLY A 12 13.62 -84.94 54.77
N PHE A 13 12.96 -85.39 55.84
CA PHE A 13 13.28 -85.09 57.25
C PHE A 13 12.98 -83.69 57.81
N GLY A 14 12.19 -83.70 58.90
CA GLY A 14 11.78 -82.51 59.62
C GLY A 14 12.58 -82.19 60.87
N ARG A 15 11.94 -81.33 61.69
CA ARG A 15 12.27 -80.89 63.07
C ARG A 15 13.42 -79.88 63.16
N ARG A 16 13.44 -78.90 64.06
CA ARG A 16 12.53 -78.23 65.01
C ARG A 16 13.43 -77.18 65.70
N LYS A 17 12.86 -76.04 66.12
CA LYS A 17 13.37 -75.10 67.16
C LYS A 17 14.63 -74.29 66.78
N ALA A 18 14.88 -73.07 67.26
CA ALA A 18 14.12 -72.05 67.98
C ALA A 18 14.99 -70.77 68.00
N LEU A 19 14.35 -69.62 68.21
CA LEU A 19 14.87 -68.42 68.89
C LEU A 19 16.15 -67.75 68.34
N SER A 20 16.00 -66.51 67.87
CA SER A 20 16.36 -65.38 68.74
C SER A 20 15.93 -64.06 68.11
N ALA A 21 15.21 -63.27 68.90
CA ALA A 21 14.92 -61.88 68.64
C ALA A 21 16.17 -61.05 68.92
N ARG A 22 16.52 -60.12 68.01
CA ARG A 22 17.23 -58.90 68.39
C ARG A 22 17.01 -57.82 67.34
N ALA A 23 16.10 -56.90 67.67
CA ALA A 23 15.86 -55.66 66.98
C ALA A 23 17.04 -54.70 67.17
N TRP A 24 17.60 -54.14 66.10
CA TRP A 24 18.40 -52.91 66.13
C TRP A 24 18.09 -52.05 64.88
N SER A 25 17.46 -50.90 65.15
CA SER A 25 17.79 -49.58 64.60
C SER A 25 17.39 -49.20 63.16
N MET A 26 16.37 -48.34 63.12
CA MET A 26 16.21 -47.12 62.30
C MET A 26 17.10 -46.96 61.06
N GLY A 27 16.45 -46.89 59.89
CA GLY A 27 17.01 -46.40 58.64
C GLY A 27 15.92 -45.99 57.65
N LEU A 28 15.51 -44.72 57.74
CA LEU A 28 15.10 -43.83 56.65
C LEU A 28 14.65 -44.47 55.32
N LEU A 29 13.37 -44.32 54.94
CA LEU A 29 12.99 -43.76 53.63
C LEU A 29 11.48 -43.46 53.56
N LEU A 30 11.15 -42.21 53.22
CA LEU A 30 9.81 -41.74 52.87
C LEU A 30 9.24 -42.50 51.67
N ALA A 31 7.98 -42.92 51.76
CA ALA A 31 7.13 -43.17 50.59
C ALA A 31 5.65 -43.06 50.96
N LEU A 32 5.14 -41.83 51.07
CA LEU A 32 3.73 -41.56 50.77
C LEU A 32 3.58 -41.56 49.24
N PRO A 33 2.63 -42.29 48.65
CA PRO A 33 2.00 -41.84 47.42
C PRO A 33 0.64 -41.24 47.79
N GLY A 34 0.59 -39.90 47.77
CA GLY A 34 -0.66 -39.17 47.76
C GLY A 34 -1.47 -39.56 46.53
N VAL A 35 -2.72 -39.95 46.76
CA VAL A 35 -3.71 -40.12 45.70
C VAL A 35 -4.01 -38.73 45.14
N MET A 36 -3.26 -38.34 44.10
CA MET A 36 -3.58 -37.19 43.29
C MET A 36 -4.89 -37.50 42.56
N ILE A 37 -5.96 -36.83 42.97
CA ILE A 37 -7.21 -36.77 42.22
C ILE A 37 -6.89 -35.97 40.95
N SER A 38 -6.49 -36.66 39.88
CA SER A 38 -6.43 -36.05 38.55
C SER A 38 -7.86 -35.86 38.08
N SER A 39 -8.46 -34.70 38.36
CA SER A 39 -9.64 -34.24 37.64
C SER A 39 -9.26 -34.13 36.17
N THR A 40 -9.72 -35.06 35.35
CA THR A 40 -9.64 -34.93 33.91
C THR A 40 -10.46 -33.72 33.51
N ALA A 41 -9.79 -32.62 33.19
CA ALA A 41 -10.42 -31.51 32.50
C ALA A 41 -10.80 -32.02 31.11
N TYR A 42 -12.05 -32.41 30.92
CA TYR A 42 -12.58 -32.64 29.59
C TYR A 42 -12.73 -31.27 28.93
N ALA A 43 -11.89 -30.99 27.94
CA ALA A 43 -12.19 -29.91 27.01
C ALA A 43 -13.41 -30.37 26.20
N VAL A 44 -14.55 -29.71 26.42
CA VAL A 44 -15.67 -29.83 25.50
C VAL A 44 -15.19 -29.20 24.20
N LEU A 45 -14.96 -30.02 23.17
CA LEU A 45 -14.81 -29.52 21.82
C LEU A 45 -16.15 -28.84 21.51
N SER A 46 -16.16 -27.51 21.41
CA SER A 46 -17.35 -26.79 20.93
C SER A 46 -17.74 -27.44 19.62
N GLY A 47 -19.02 -27.86 19.50
CA GLY A 47 -19.54 -28.50 18.29
C GLY A 47 -19.19 -27.65 17.06
N SER A 48 -19.13 -28.30 15.89
CA SER A 48 -18.76 -27.66 14.61
C SER A 48 -19.26 -26.22 14.57
N THR A 49 -18.36 -25.26 14.70
CA THR A 49 -18.71 -23.87 14.40
C THR A 49 -19.19 -23.87 12.95
N GLY A 50 -20.30 -23.19 12.68
CA GLY A 50 -20.72 -22.97 11.29
C GLY A 50 -19.59 -22.34 10.47
N VAL A 51 -19.79 -22.23 9.17
CA VAL A 51 -18.86 -21.48 8.31
C VAL A 51 -18.71 -20.06 8.90
N ILE A 52 -17.48 -19.68 9.23
CA ILE A 52 -17.17 -18.30 9.63
C ILE A 52 -17.27 -17.45 8.36
N THR A 53 -18.35 -16.69 8.24
CA THR A 53 -18.54 -15.73 7.16
C THR A 53 -18.16 -14.35 7.67
N GLY A 54 -17.00 -13.87 7.24
CA GLY A 54 -16.59 -12.47 7.39
C GLY A 54 -16.97 -11.68 6.13
N SER A 55 -17.23 -10.39 6.31
CA SER A 55 -17.46 -9.41 5.26
C SER A 55 -16.13 -8.76 4.86
N ALA A 56 -16.02 -8.31 3.61
CA ALA A 56 -14.86 -7.52 3.22
C ALA A 56 -15.07 -6.05 3.62
N PRO A 57 -14.01 -5.33 4.06
CA PRO A 57 -14.13 -3.92 4.40
C PRO A 57 -14.43 -3.07 3.17
N THR A 58 -15.08 -1.93 3.39
CA THR A 58 -15.35 -0.92 2.37
C THR A 58 -14.72 0.43 2.74
N ALA A 59 -14.39 1.22 1.73
CA ALA A 59 -13.87 2.58 1.92
C ALA A 59 -14.51 3.52 0.90
N THR A 60 -14.71 4.77 1.32
CA THR A 60 -15.17 5.85 0.45
C THR A 60 -14.29 7.07 0.63
N GLY A 61 -14.12 7.84 -0.43
CA GLY A 61 -13.37 9.09 -0.39
C GLY A 61 -12.95 9.57 -1.78
N THR A 62 -12.05 10.53 -1.80
CA THR A 62 -11.56 11.18 -3.02
C THR A 62 -10.05 11.05 -3.16
N VAL A 63 -9.57 10.95 -4.39
CA VAL A 63 -8.12 10.97 -4.68
C VAL A 63 -7.72 12.35 -5.19
N SER A 64 -6.51 12.79 -4.84
CA SER A 64 -5.94 14.05 -5.33
C SER A 64 -4.96 13.79 -6.47
N ILE A 65 -4.93 14.69 -7.45
CA ILE A 65 -3.94 14.68 -8.53
C ILE A 65 -2.75 15.51 -8.10
N LEU A 66 -1.54 14.98 -8.27
CA LEU A 66 -0.29 15.68 -8.04
C LEU A 66 0.26 16.25 -9.34
N MET A 67 0.87 17.43 -9.25
CA MET A 67 1.67 18.01 -10.32
C MET A 67 2.87 17.12 -10.68
N PRO A 68 3.52 17.36 -11.83
CA PRO A 68 4.74 16.66 -12.23
C PRO A 68 5.90 16.68 -11.22
N ASP A 69 5.85 17.58 -10.22
CA ASP A 69 6.81 17.62 -9.11
C ASP A 69 6.61 16.47 -8.10
N GLY A 70 5.51 15.71 -8.22
CA GLY A 70 5.18 14.57 -7.36
C GLY A 70 4.82 14.95 -5.92
N THR A 71 4.61 16.24 -5.61
CA THR A 71 4.37 16.69 -4.23
C THR A 71 3.26 17.71 -4.11
N THR A 72 3.05 18.56 -5.12
CA THR A 72 2.05 19.61 -5.03
C THR A 72 0.71 19.13 -5.60
N PRO A 73 -0.38 19.12 -4.81
CA PRO A 73 -1.69 18.74 -5.30
C PRO A 73 -2.31 19.82 -6.18
N LEU A 74 -3.06 19.41 -7.20
CA LEU A 74 -3.95 20.29 -7.94
C LEU A 74 -5.11 20.75 -7.05
N THR A 75 -5.50 22.01 -7.21
CA THR A 75 -6.62 22.62 -6.47
C THR A 75 -7.69 23.07 -7.45
N SER A 76 -8.94 23.07 -7.02
CA SER A 76 -10.08 23.45 -7.86
C SER A 76 -10.33 24.97 -7.90
N THR A 77 -9.63 25.75 -7.07
CA THR A 77 -9.89 27.18 -6.91
C THR A 77 -9.27 28.04 -8.01
N LEU A 78 -8.09 27.67 -8.50
CA LEU A 78 -7.38 28.37 -9.58
C LEU A 78 -6.65 27.38 -10.47
N PRO A 79 -6.53 27.68 -11.78
CA PRO A 79 -5.81 26.81 -12.69
C PRO A 79 -4.32 26.80 -12.37
N ALA A 80 -3.74 25.61 -12.24
CA ALA A 80 -2.30 25.46 -12.02
C ALA A 80 -1.54 25.90 -13.27
N VAL A 81 -0.55 26.79 -13.11
CA VAL A 81 0.22 27.32 -14.23
C VAL A 81 1.37 26.36 -14.53
N LEU A 82 1.37 25.81 -15.76
CA LEU A 82 2.35 24.84 -16.20
C LEU A 82 3.41 25.45 -17.11
N GLY A 83 4.62 24.94 -16.98
CA GLY A 83 5.74 25.29 -17.84
C GLY A 83 5.66 24.63 -19.21
N ARG A 84 6.48 25.15 -20.13
CA ARG A 84 6.48 24.78 -21.55
C ARG A 84 6.72 23.29 -21.82
N THR A 85 7.50 22.61 -20.99
CA THR A 85 7.93 21.21 -21.20
C THR A 85 7.05 20.19 -20.48
N THR A 86 6.04 20.63 -19.73
CA THR A 86 5.17 19.73 -18.98
C THR A 86 4.31 18.90 -19.91
N THR A 87 4.22 17.60 -19.66
CA THR A 87 3.35 16.67 -20.39
C THR A 87 2.21 16.16 -19.50
N PRO A 88 1.03 15.85 -20.08
CA PRO A 88 -0.07 15.21 -19.33
C PRO A 88 0.31 13.93 -18.58
N ASP A 89 1.19 13.09 -19.16
CA ASP A 89 1.54 11.80 -18.56
C ASP A 89 2.53 11.89 -17.39
N GLN A 90 3.02 13.10 -17.05
CA GLN A 90 3.83 13.33 -15.86
C GLN A 90 3.00 13.49 -14.57
N PHE A 91 1.68 13.67 -14.69
CA PHE A 91 0.80 13.80 -13.53
C PHE A 91 0.61 12.45 -12.83
N THR A 92 0.55 12.49 -11.51
CA THR A 92 0.40 11.28 -10.68
C THR A 92 -0.73 11.46 -9.67
N LEU A 93 -1.11 10.37 -9.00
CA LEU A 93 -2.08 10.44 -7.91
C LEU A 93 -1.36 10.52 -6.57
N ALA A 94 -1.93 11.29 -5.65
CA ALA A 94 -1.45 11.33 -4.28
C ALA A 94 -1.66 9.97 -3.60
N PRO A 95 -0.74 9.56 -2.71
CA PRO A 95 -0.98 8.43 -1.82
C PRO A 95 -2.30 8.59 -1.05
N LEU A 96 -2.97 7.47 -0.80
CA LEU A 96 -4.21 7.42 -0.03
C LEU A 96 -3.90 7.53 1.48
N THR A 97 -3.50 8.72 1.94
CA THR A 97 -3.07 8.93 3.34
C THR A 97 -4.10 9.63 4.22
N THR A 98 -5.05 10.38 3.64
CA THR A 98 -6.01 11.20 4.39
C THR A 98 -7.33 11.37 3.64
N GLY A 99 -8.44 11.50 4.39
CA GLY A 99 -9.78 11.81 3.82
C GLY A 99 -10.60 10.59 3.40
N LEU A 100 -10.26 9.40 3.89
CA LEU A 100 -10.99 8.17 3.62
C LEU A 100 -11.84 7.76 4.80
N VAL A 101 -13.08 7.34 4.51
CA VAL A 101 -14.01 6.80 5.49
C VAL A 101 -14.07 5.30 5.29
N PHE A 102 -13.69 4.55 6.32
CA PHE A 102 -13.74 3.10 6.33
C PHE A 102 -15.00 2.62 7.01
N ALA A 103 -15.59 1.57 6.46
CA ALA A 103 -16.69 0.85 7.06
C ALA A 103 -16.41 -0.64 7.01
N ASP A 104 -16.38 -1.26 8.18
CA ASP A 104 -16.43 -2.69 8.35
C ASP A 104 -17.81 -3.10 8.89
N ALA A 105 -18.41 -4.11 8.28
CA ALA A 105 -19.75 -4.58 8.62
C ALA A 105 -19.73 -5.51 9.84
N ASP A 106 -18.58 -6.12 10.13
CA ASP A 106 -18.44 -7.12 11.20
C ASP A 106 -18.18 -6.46 12.56
N GLY A 107 -18.04 -5.13 12.60
CA GLY A 107 -17.85 -4.35 13.82
C GLY A 107 -16.45 -4.52 14.42
N ASP A 108 -15.51 -5.07 13.65
CA ASP A 108 -14.12 -5.10 14.06
C ASP A 108 -13.63 -3.65 14.20
N THR A 109 -12.92 -3.39 15.31
CA THR A 109 -12.27 -2.09 15.50
C THR A 109 -11.50 -1.78 14.22
N PRO A 110 -11.63 -0.58 13.61
CA PRO A 110 -10.98 -0.27 12.35
C PRO A 110 -9.46 -0.24 12.56
N ALA A 111 -8.83 -1.40 12.58
CA ALA A 111 -7.40 -1.54 12.55
C ALA A 111 -6.99 -1.15 11.14
N ASN A 112 -6.15 -0.12 11.04
CA ASN A 112 -5.57 0.46 9.82
C ASN A 112 -5.68 -0.49 8.61
N PRO A 113 -6.76 -0.38 7.82
CA PRO A 113 -6.91 -1.24 6.65
C PRO A 113 -5.83 -0.86 5.65
N SER A 114 -5.30 -1.87 4.96
CA SER A 114 -4.31 -1.61 3.92
C SER A 114 -5.04 -1.23 2.65
N LEU A 115 -4.66 -0.08 2.10
CA LEU A 115 -5.21 0.47 0.87
C LEU A 115 -4.17 0.44 -0.22
N THR A 116 -4.55 -0.10 -1.37
CA THR A 116 -3.67 -0.15 -2.54
C THR A 116 -4.38 0.47 -3.73
N LEU A 117 -3.75 1.51 -4.29
CA LEU A 117 -4.12 2.05 -5.59
C LEU A 117 -3.75 1.05 -6.68
N SER A 118 -4.69 0.75 -7.57
CA SER A 118 -4.38 0.01 -8.78
C SER A 118 -3.41 0.80 -9.66
N PRO A 119 -2.43 0.15 -10.32
CA PRO A 119 -1.60 0.80 -11.32
C PRO A 119 -2.41 1.22 -12.57
N ALA A 120 -3.59 0.63 -12.78
CA ALA A 120 -4.46 0.94 -13.90
C ALA A 120 -5.32 2.19 -13.61
N VAL A 121 -4.71 3.37 -13.70
CA VAL A 121 -5.41 4.66 -13.58
C VAL A 121 -5.98 5.07 -14.93
N THR A 122 -7.28 5.40 -14.94
CA THR A 122 -7.94 6.00 -16.12
C THR A 122 -7.87 7.52 -16.01
N TRP A 123 -7.11 8.14 -16.90
CA TRP A 123 -6.97 9.59 -16.97
C TRP A 123 -7.82 10.16 -18.11
N VAL A 124 -8.62 11.18 -17.80
CA VAL A 124 -9.41 11.93 -18.76
C VAL A 124 -8.84 13.33 -18.85
N TRP A 125 -8.34 13.67 -20.03
CA TRP A 125 -7.81 14.99 -20.35
C TRP A 125 -8.64 15.61 -21.46
N THR A 126 -9.08 16.84 -21.27
CA THR A 126 -9.84 17.60 -22.26
C THR A 126 -9.24 18.98 -22.47
N LYS A 127 -9.35 19.51 -23.69
CA LYS A 127 -9.11 20.93 -23.96
C LYS A 127 -10.29 21.76 -23.42
N SER A 128 -10.12 23.07 -23.33
CA SER A 128 -11.18 24.02 -22.96
C SER A 128 -12.48 23.89 -23.77
N ASN A 129 -12.41 23.36 -25.00
CA ASN A 129 -13.58 23.11 -25.85
C ASN A 129 -14.24 21.73 -25.63
N GLY A 130 -13.83 20.98 -24.60
CA GLY A 130 -14.33 19.64 -24.28
C GLY A 130 -13.75 18.51 -25.14
N THR A 131 -12.86 18.80 -26.10
CA THR A 131 -12.25 17.76 -26.94
C THR A 131 -11.24 16.94 -26.13
N PRO A 132 -11.34 15.59 -26.09
CA PRO A 132 -10.39 14.76 -25.38
C PRO A 132 -9.01 14.79 -26.03
N LEU A 133 -7.96 14.79 -25.21
CA LEU A 133 -6.58 14.66 -25.69
C LEU A 133 -6.31 13.22 -26.16
N THR A 134 -5.64 13.09 -27.30
CA THR A 134 -5.22 11.77 -27.79
C THR A 134 -4.02 11.24 -26.99
N PRO A 135 -3.76 9.91 -27.00
CA PRO A 135 -2.55 9.36 -26.38
C PRO A 135 -1.25 10.00 -26.89
N ALA A 136 -1.19 10.34 -28.18
CA ALA A 136 -0.04 11.02 -28.76
C ALA A 136 0.14 12.45 -28.19
N GLN A 137 -0.95 13.19 -27.99
CA GLN A 137 -0.90 14.52 -27.35
C GLN A 137 -0.51 14.42 -25.88
N ARG A 138 -0.94 13.37 -25.18
CA ARG A 138 -0.60 13.15 -23.77
C ARG A 138 0.88 12.87 -23.51
N ALA A 139 1.55 12.22 -24.46
CA ALA A 139 2.98 11.98 -24.43
C ALA A 139 3.83 13.20 -24.85
N GLN A 140 3.22 14.29 -25.31
CA GLN A 140 3.91 15.48 -25.79
C GLN A 140 3.75 16.67 -24.83
N PRO A 141 4.69 17.61 -24.83
CA PRO A 141 4.53 18.86 -24.07
C PRO A 141 3.26 19.60 -24.47
N PHE A 142 2.58 20.21 -23.49
CA PHE A 142 1.40 21.04 -23.77
C PHE A 142 1.67 22.12 -24.82
N SER A 143 2.88 22.67 -24.85
CA SER A 143 3.27 23.71 -25.81
C SER A 143 3.28 23.28 -27.27
N THR A 144 3.19 21.97 -27.55
CA THR A 144 3.20 21.45 -28.92
C THR A 144 1.84 21.63 -29.61
N TYR A 145 0.75 21.71 -28.84
CA TYR A 145 -0.62 21.70 -29.38
C TYR A 145 -1.61 22.62 -28.66
N LEU A 146 -1.18 23.30 -27.60
CA LEU A 146 -1.90 24.38 -26.93
C LEU A 146 -1.11 25.68 -27.05
N VAL A 147 -1.80 26.82 -27.03
CA VAL A 147 -1.19 28.15 -27.05
C VAL A 147 -1.07 28.73 -25.64
N ASP A 148 -0.32 29.83 -25.52
CA ASP A 148 -0.19 30.53 -24.23
C ASP A 148 -1.56 30.97 -23.71
N GLY A 149 -1.83 30.66 -22.44
CA GLY A 149 -3.09 30.98 -21.79
C GLY A 149 -4.20 29.96 -21.96
N ASP A 150 -4.03 28.93 -22.81
CA ASP A 150 -5.00 27.85 -22.95
C ASP A 150 -5.17 27.08 -21.64
N ILE A 151 -6.41 26.61 -21.43
CA ILE A 151 -6.79 25.79 -20.29
C ILE A 151 -7.06 24.36 -20.78
N ALA A 152 -6.49 23.39 -20.09
CA ALA A 152 -6.85 21.99 -20.19
C ALA A 152 -7.47 21.54 -18.86
N GLU A 153 -8.37 20.57 -18.94
CA GLU A 153 -9.00 19.98 -17.76
C GLU A 153 -8.56 18.53 -17.60
N VAL A 154 -8.43 18.11 -16.35
CA VAL A 154 -8.00 16.76 -15.99
C VAL A 154 -8.89 16.19 -14.90
N SER A 155 -9.23 14.92 -15.06
CA SER A 155 -9.76 14.07 -13.99
C SER A 155 -9.17 12.67 -14.12
N ALA A 156 -9.18 11.93 -13.01
CA ALA A 156 -8.71 10.57 -12.97
C ALA A 156 -9.69 9.66 -12.21
N MET A 157 -9.70 8.40 -12.59
CA MET A 157 -10.48 7.35 -11.98
C MET A 157 -9.55 6.18 -11.69
N VAL A 158 -9.52 5.71 -10.45
CA VAL A 158 -8.60 4.67 -10.01
C VAL A 158 -9.34 3.62 -9.17
N PRO A 159 -9.22 2.34 -9.51
CA PRO A 159 -9.67 1.27 -8.64
C PRO A 159 -8.79 1.20 -7.38
N VAL A 160 -9.44 1.11 -6.22
CA VAL A 160 -8.81 1.00 -4.91
C VAL A 160 -9.22 -0.33 -4.28
N THR A 161 -8.22 -1.14 -3.94
CA THR A 161 -8.43 -2.38 -3.20
C THR A 161 -8.17 -2.13 -1.73
N ILE A 162 -9.12 -2.55 -0.89
CA ILE A 162 -9.02 -2.44 0.57
C ILE A 162 -8.84 -3.86 1.10
N THR A 163 -7.88 -4.05 1.99
CA THR A 163 -7.71 -5.31 2.71
C THR A 163 -7.78 -5.06 4.21
N SER A 164 -8.50 -5.93 4.92
CA SER A 164 -8.44 -5.91 6.37
C SER A 164 -7.06 -6.37 6.82
N SER A 165 -6.45 -5.64 7.76
CA SER A 165 -5.21 -6.06 8.40
C SER A 165 -5.44 -6.98 9.60
N THR A 166 -6.67 -6.98 10.15
CA THR A 166 -7.08 -7.79 11.30
C THR A 166 -8.44 -8.42 11.01
N GLY A 167 -8.50 -9.75 10.96
CA GLY A 167 -9.73 -10.49 10.67
C GLY A 167 -9.39 -11.85 10.08
N MET A 168 -10.10 -12.90 10.49
CA MET A 168 -9.94 -14.24 9.94
C MET A 168 -11.31 -14.73 9.43
N PRO A 169 -11.45 -15.04 8.12
CA PRO A 169 -10.42 -14.94 7.07
C PRO A 169 -10.03 -13.48 6.76
N LEU A 170 -8.78 -13.29 6.28
CA LEU A 170 -8.36 -12.03 5.68
C LEU A 170 -9.12 -11.85 4.37
N THR A 171 -10.26 -11.17 4.42
CA THR A 171 -11.10 -10.97 3.24
C THR A 171 -10.54 -9.82 2.41
N LEU A 172 -10.20 -10.10 1.16
CA LEU A 172 -9.85 -9.08 0.18
C LEU A 172 -11.11 -8.32 -0.23
N GLY A 173 -11.12 -7.00 -0.05
CA GLY A 173 -12.17 -6.13 -0.55
C GLY A 173 -12.28 -6.18 -2.07
N THR A 174 -13.50 -6.05 -2.58
CA THR A 174 -13.70 -5.85 -4.02
C THR A 174 -13.15 -4.46 -4.40
N PRO A 175 -12.43 -4.31 -5.52
CA PRO A 175 -11.94 -3.01 -5.95
C PRO A 175 -13.07 -1.99 -6.09
N THR A 176 -12.95 -0.86 -5.40
CA THR A 176 -13.91 0.25 -5.45
C THR A 176 -13.33 1.36 -6.30
N LEU A 177 -14.14 1.97 -7.16
CA LEU A 177 -13.67 3.01 -8.06
C LEU A 177 -13.71 4.36 -7.36
N PHE A 178 -12.56 5.00 -7.20
CA PHE A 178 -12.49 6.37 -6.70
C PHE A 178 -12.26 7.32 -7.86
N ASN A 179 -12.97 8.44 -7.85
CA ASN A 179 -12.80 9.52 -8.81
C ASN A 179 -12.13 10.72 -8.16
N THR A 180 -11.38 11.47 -8.96
CA THR A 180 -10.96 12.82 -8.62
C THR A 180 -12.08 13.81 -8.95
N GLY A 181 -11.94 15.04 -8.48
CA GLY A 181 -12.64 16.18 -9.09
C GLY A 181 -12.06 16.48 -10.49
N VAL A 182 -12.70 17.43 -11.18
CA VAL A 182 -12.15 18.03 -12.40
C VAL A 182 -11.27 19.21 -11.98
N PHE A 183 -10.03 19.20 -12.45
CA PHE A 183 -9.06 20.26 -12.19
C PHE A 183 -8.65 20.94 -13.48
N GLN A 184 -8.27 22.21 -13.39
CA GLN A 184 -7.85 23.00 -14.52
C GLN A 184 -6.35 23.28 -14.47
N VAL A 185 -5.69 23.19 -15.62
CA VAL A 185 -4.30 23.58 -15.80
C VAL A 185 -4.22 24.61 -16.90
N LYS A 186 -3.44 25.66 -16.66
CA LYS A 186 -3.20 26.75 -17.61
C LYS A 186 -1.80 26.61 -18.16
N VAL A 187 -1.67 26.59 -19.48
CA VAL A 187 -0.37 26.55 -20.14
C VAL A 187 0.21 27.96 -20.15
N SER A 188 1.44 28.10 -19.64
CA SER A 188 2.23 29.31 -19.82
C SER A 188 3.42 29.03 -20.72
N ILE A 189 3.43 29.66 -21.90
CA ILE A 189 4.50 29.62 -22.88
C ILE A 189 5.17 31.00 -22.84
N PRO A 190 6.22 31.20 -22.02
CA PRO A 190 6.89 32.48 -21.99
C PRO A 190 7.41 32.84 -23.39
N VAL A 191 6.97 33.98 -23.90
CA VAL A 191 7.48 34.55 -25.15
C VAL A 191 8.92 34.97 -24.89
N LEU A 192 9.88 34.30 -25.54
CA LEU A 192 11.26 34.78 -25.48
C LEU A 192 11.35 36.09 -26.27
N PRO A 193 11.87 37.18 -25.68
CA PRO A 193 12.02 38.43 -26.41
C PRO A 193 13.00 38.26 -27.56
N THR A 194 12.66 38.83 -28.72
CA THR A 194 13.55 38.91 -29.88
C THR A 194 14.02 40.34 -30.09
N LEU A 195 15.28 40.50 -30.50
CA LEU A 195 15.85 41.77 -30.93
C LEU A 195 15.46 42.03 -32.38
N GLN A 196 14.81 43.18 -32.63
CA GLN A 196 14.47 43.63 -33.97
C GLN A 196 15.52 44.63 -34.45
N VAL A 197 16.26 44.31 -35.51
CA VAL A 197 17.20 45.25 -36.15
C VAL A 197 16.99 45.23 -37.66
N ASN A 198 16.65 46.39 -38.23
CA ASN A 198 16.40 46.56 -39.67
C ASN A 198 15.43 45.52 -40.27
N GLY A 199 14.39 45.12 -39.52
CA GLY A 199 13.39 44.13 -39.98
C GLY A 199 13.80 42.66 -39.80
N HIS A 200 14.98 42.38 -39.26
CA HIS A 200 15.42 41.03 -38.90
C HIS A 200 15.22 40.76 -37.41
N GLN A 201 14.78 39.53 -37.10
CA GLN A 201 14.61 39.06 -35.72
C GLN A 201 15.81 38.24 -35.27
N PHE A 202 16.38 38.60 -34.12
CA PHE A 202 17.49 37.88 -33.50
C PHE A 202 17.07 37.37 -32.12
N ALA A 203 17.45 36.13 -31.79
CA ALA A 203 17.35 35.65 -30.42
C ALA A 203 18.34 36.43 -29.53
N LEU A 204 17.93 36.80 -28.31
CA LEU A 204 18.83 37.45 -27.34
C LEU A 204 20.09 36.62 -27.03
N SER A 205 20.00 35.29 -27.14
CA SER A 205 21.11 34.36 -26.94
C SER A 205 22.03 34.18 -28.16
N SER A 206 21.73 34.83 -29.30
CA SER A 206 22.50 34.64 -30.54
C SER A 206 23.89 35.28 -30.53
N GLY A 207 24.24 36.02 -29.47
CA GLY A 207 25.48 36.80 -29.39
C GLY A 207 25.49 37.97 -30.38
N PHE A 208 24.31 38.42 -30.81
CA PHE A 208 24.11 39.54 -31.72
C PHE A 208 24.03 40.87 -30.96
N PRO A 209 24.64 41.96 -31.46
CA PRO A 209 25.56 42.01 -32.59
C PRO A 209 27.02 41.76 -32.17
N LYS A 210 27.79 41.05 -33.01
CA LYS A 210 29.24 40.83 -32.82
C LYS A 210 30.12 42.02 -33.23
N THR A 211 29.52 43.04 -33.84
CA THR A 211 30.18 44.27 -34.30
C THR A 211 29.24 45.45 -34.08
N GLY A 212 29.75 46.55 -33.54
CA GLY A 212 29.03 47.80 -33.35
C GLY A 212 29.80 48.95 -33.99
N PHE A 213 29.10 49.83 -34.72
CA PHE A 213 29.66 51.08 -35.23
C PHE A 213 28.99 52.25 -34.51
N VAL A 214 29.77 53.27 -34.13
CA VAL A 214 29.26 54.50 -33.52
C VAL A 214 28.45 55.28 -34.57
N GLY A 215 27.18 55.57 -34.30
CA GLY A 215 26.45 56.63 -35.04
C GLY A 215 25.05 56.33 -35.60
N ARG A 216 24.36 55.23 -35.25
CA ARG A 216 23.01 54.94 -35.79
C ARG A 216 21.89 55.02 -34.73
N HIS A 217 21.77 56.17 -34.07
CA HIS A 217 20.48 56.62 -33.52
C HIS A 217 20.03 57.80 -34.38
N SER A 218 19.22 57.53 -35.40
CA SER A 218 18.43 58.59 -36.04
C SER A 218 17.31 58.96 -35.07
N ASN A 219 17.50 60.10 -34.43
CA ASN A 219 16.52 60.84 -33.65
C ASN A 219 15.24 61.00 -34.50
N CYS A 220 14.17 60.29 -34.17
CA CYS A 220 12.84 60.61 -34.67
C CYS A 220 12.21 61.59 -33.69
N GLY A 221 12.05 62.84 -34.14
CA GLY A 221 11.21 63.84 -33.48
C GLY A 221 9.73 63.54 -33.61
#